data_AF-A0A960VJK9-F1
#
_entry.id   AF-A0A960VJK9-F1
#
_cell.length_a   1.000
_cell.length_b   1.000
_cell.length_c   1.000
_cell.angle_alpha   90.00
_cell.angle_beta   90.00
_cell.angle_gamma   90.00
#
_symmetry.space_group_name_H-M   'P 1'
#
loop_
_entity.id
_entity.type
_entity.pdbx_description
1 polymer ?
#
loop_
_entity_poly.entity_id
_entity_poly.type
_entity_poly.pdbx_seq_one_letter_code
_entity_poly.pdbx_strand_id
1 'polypeptide(L)'
;MNLRLSAPCVAFAFALLCTSGPALAFHDGGVAECAGCHTMHNSQDGALVDTANPNGNAYLLNNGNATDTCLQCHAGYGQFADGAGFGPGGDFAWVTKTFTWSAHGHTSTSEGDSHGHNVISPAYGIAQDATLTTAPGGDFQAQYLRCTSCHDPH
;
A
#
# COMPACT_ATOMS: atom_id res chain seq x y z
N MET A 1 -32.23 29.73 -26.27
CA MET A 1 -32.93 28.63 -25.60
C MET A 1 -32.74 28.83 -24.10
N ASN A 2 -33.72 29.44 -23.42
CA ASN A 2 -33.60 29.78 -22.01
C ASN A 2 -34.04 28.57 -21.17
N LEU A 3 -33.10 27.88 -20.53
CA LEU A 3 -33.42 26.82 -19.58
C LEU A 3 -34.15 27.45 -18.39
N ARG A 4 -35.45 27.17 -18.26
CA ARG A 4 -36.22 27.44 -17.04
C ARG A 4 -36.08 26.21 -16.14
N LEU A 5 -35.18 26.25 -15.16
CA LEU A 5 -35.13 25.23 -14.11
C LEU A 5 -36.41 25.32 -13.28
N SER A 6 -37.13 24.21 -13.15
CA SER A 6 -38.33 24.12 -12.33
C SER A 6 -37.95 23.97 -10.85
N ALA A 7 -38.76 24.53 -9.94
CA ALA A 7 -38.57 24.44 -8.49
C ALA A 7 -38.23 23.02 -7.94
N PRO A 8 -38.82 21.91 -8.43
CA PRO A 8 -38.44 20.57 -8.00
C PRO A 8 -37.01 20.17 -8.39
N CYS A 9 -36.48 20.65 -9.53
CA CYS A 9 -35.09 20.39 -9.92
C CYS A 9 -34.08 21.09 -9.00
N VAL A 10 -34.42 22.29 -8.49
CA VAL A 10 -33.57 23.03 -7.54
C VAL A 10 -33.56 22.34 -6.17
N ALA A 11 -34.71 21.87 -5.70
CA ALA A 11 -34.82 21.14 -4.43
C ALA A 11 -34.05 19.81 -4.47
N PHE A 12 -34.10 19.08 -5.59
CA PHE A 12 -33.38 17.82 -5.76
C PHE A 12 -31.86 18.02 -5.82
N ALA A 13 -31.40 19.07 -6.51
CA ALA A 13 -29.98 19.43 -6.53
C ALA A 13 -29.45 19.80 -5.14
N PHE A 14 -30.22 20.58 -4.37
CA PHE A 14 -29.83 20.98 -3.02
C PHE A 14 -29.79 19.78 -2.05
N ALA A 15 -30.71 18.83 -2.18
CA ALA A 15 -30.71 17.59 -1.39
C ALA A 15 -29.46 16.72 -1.69
N LEU A 16 -29.01 16.65 -2.94
CA LEU A 16 -27.79 15.91 -3.30
C LEU A 16 -26.54 16.51 -2.65
N LEU A 17 -26.39 17.84 -2.67
CA LEU A 17 -25.24 18.51 -2.06
C LEU A 17 -25.19 18.35 -0.53
N CYS A 18 -26.36 18.26 0.14
CA CYS A 18 -26.42 18.04 1.58
C CYS A 18 -26.08 16.58 1.99
N THR A 19 -26.05 15.64 1.05
CA THR A 19 -25.70 14.23 1.30
C THR A 19 -24.28 13.86 0.91
N SER A 20 -23.56 14.71 0.17
CA SER A 20 -22.15 14.48 -0.15
C SER A 20 -21.29 14.89 1.05
N GLY A 21 -20.96 13.93 1.91
CA GLY A 21 -19.92 14.12 2.92
C GLY A 21 -18.57 14.40 2.25
N PRO A 22 -17.67 15.20 2.88
CA PRO A 22 -16.33 15.39 2.35
C PRO A 22 -15.61 14.04 2.18
N ALA A 23 -15.12 13.75 0.97
CA ALA A 23 -14.10 12.73 0.77
C ALA A 23 -12.78 13.32 1.24
N LEU A 24 -12.44 13.11 2.51
CA LEU A 24 -11.13 13.47 3.04
C LEU A 24 -10.10 12.51 2.41
N ALA A 25 -9.10 13.04 1.70
CA ALA A 25 -7.96 12.22 1.33
C ALA A 25 -7.23 11.88 2.64
N PHE A 26 -7.03 10.59 2.92
CA PHE A 26 -6.39 10.15 4.16
C PHE A 26 -5.01 10.81 4.36
N HIS A 27 -4.30 11.09 3.25
CA HIS A 27 -2.99 11.73 3.23
C HIS A 27 -3.01 13.14 2.60
N ASP A 28 -4.01 14.00 2.86
CA ASP A 28 -4.25 15.29 2.15
C ASP A 28 -3.08 16.32 2.24
N GLY A 29 -1.95 16.03 1.59
CA GLY A 29 -0.75 16.86 1.48
C GLY A 29 0.20 16.86 2.68
N GLY A 30 0.00 15.98 3.67
CA GLY A 30 0.85 15.87 4.85
C GLY A 30 0.45 14.70 5.75
N VAL A 31 0.80 14.80 7.04
CA VAL A 31 0.47 13.79 8.05
C VAL A 31 -1.02 13.44 8.05
N ALA A 32 -1.30 12.15 7.82
CA ALA A 32 -2.63 11.57 7.97
C ALA A 32 -3.10 11.55 9.44
N GLU A 33 -4.29 10.99 9.69
CA GLU A 33 -4.68 10.66 11.06
C GLU A 33 -3.68 9.67 11.67
N CYS A 34 -3.02 10.07 12.76
CA CYS A 34 -1.90 9.31 13.35
C CYS A 34 -2.33 7.89 13.71
N ALA A 35 -3.54 7.71 14.24
CA ALA A 35 -4.08 6.42 14.64
C ALA A 35 -4.37 5.48 13.45
N GLY A 36 -4.39 5.99 12.22
CA GLY A 36 -4.54 5.17 11.01
C GLY A 36 -3.28 4.38 10.65
N CYS A 37 -2.11 4.78 11.15
CA CYS A 37 -0.85 4.08 10.95
C CYS A 37 -0.18 3.64 12.26
N HIS A 38 -0.47 4.34 13.35
CA HIS A 38 0.13 4.09 14.66
C HIS A 38 -0.88 3.61 15.69
N THR A 39 -0.39 2.83 16.65
CA THR A 39 -1.08 2.48 17.88
C THR A 39 -0.15 2.66 19.06
N MET A 40 -0.58 3.43 20.06
CA MET A 40 0.25 3.72 21.23
C MET A 40 0.32 2.55 22.21
N HIS A 41 -0.71 1.71 22.23
CA HIS A 41 -0.89 0.65 23.23
C HIS A 41 -1.23 -0.71 22.62
N ASN A 42 -1.19 -0.81 21.29
CA ASN A 42 -1.68 -1.98 20.56
C ASN A 42 -3.08 -2.44 21.00
N SER A 43 -3.92 -1.50 21.46
CA SER A 43 -5.25 -1.80 21.98
C SER A 43 -6.24 -0.71 21.62
N GLN A 44 -7.40 -1.12 21.10
CA GLN A 44 -8.51 -0.25 20.76
C GLN A 44 -9.81 -0.98 21.10
N ASP A 45 -10.72 -0.32 21.81
CA ASP A 45 -12.02 -0.87 22.24
C ASP A 45 -11.93 -2.23 22.97
N GLY A 46 -10.83 -2.45 23.70
CA GLY A 46 -10.56 -3.69 24.44
C GLY A 46 -10.07 -4.85 23.58
N ALA A 47 -9.85 -4.65 22.28
CA ALA A 47 -9.22 -5.61 21.37
C ALA A 47 -7.78 -5.21 21.06
N LEU A 48 -6.96 -6.18 20.62
CA LEU A 48 -5.62 -5.91 20.08
C LEU A 48 -5.74 -5.34 18.67
N VAL A 49 -4.90 -4.35 18.34
CA VAL A 49 -4.85 -3.73 17.01
C VAL A 49 -4.07 -4.62 16.04
N ASP A 50 -2.85 -5.01 16.41
CA ASP A 50 -1.99 -5.97 15.73
C ASP A 50 -1.86 -7.24 16.56
N THR A 51 -2.53 -8.31 16.11
CA THR A 51 -2.50 -9.61 16.76
C THR A 51 -1.22 -10.41 16.47
N ALA A 52 -0.54 -10.11 15.37
CA ALA A 52 0.72 -10.77 15.01
C ALA A 52 1.90 -10.22 15.83
N ASN A 53 1.80 -8.97 16.30
CA ASN A 53 2.82 -8.30 17.12
C ASN A 53 2.20 -7.80 18.43
N PRO A 54 1.83 -8.69 19.37
CA PRO A 54 1.10 -8.31 20.59
C PRO A 54 1.84 -7.30 21.48
N ASN A 55 3.18 -7.28 21.41
CA ASN A 55 4.02 -6.33 22.15
C ASN A 55 4.31 -5.02 21.37
N GLY A 56 3.69 -4.83 20.21
CA GLY A 56 3.97 -3.72 19.29
C GLY A 56 5.30 -3.86 18.56
N ASN A 57 5.74 -2.75 17.95
CA ASN A 57 7.01 -2.62 17.24
C ASN A 57 7.70 -1.29 17.59
N ALA A 58 8.96 -1.13 17.14
CA ALA A 58 9.82 0.00 17.50
C ALA A 58 9.27 1.39 17.10
N TYR A 59 8.31 1.45 16.18
CA TYR A 59 7.77 2.69 15.63
C TYR A 59 6.29 2.90 15.98
N LEU A 60 5.76 2.11 16.92
CA LEU A 60 4.35 2.15 17.32
C LEU A 60 3.41 1.97 16.13
N LEU A 61 3.83 1.26 15.08
CA LEU A 61 2.97 1.01 13.91
C LEU A 61 1.86 0.04 14.29
N ASN A 62 0.72 0.17 13.64
CA ASN A 62 -0.43 -0.72 13.84
C ASN A 62 -0.31 -2.06 13.10
N ASN A 63 0.82 -2.32 12.45
CA ASN A 63 1.21 -3.57 11.81
C ASN A 63 2.72 -3.80 11.98
N GLY A 64 3.21 -4.99 11.61
CA GLY A 64 4.58 -5.44 11.89
C GLY A 64 5.72 -4.54 11.39
N ASN A 65 5.52 -3.82 10.29
CA ASN A 65 6.47 -2.81 9.79
C ASN A 65 5.77 -1.73 8.93
N ALA A 66 6.56 -0.77 8.43
CA ALA A 66 6.05 0.35 7.65
C ALA A 66 5.32 -0.08 6.37
N THR A 67 5.86 -1.03 5.59
CA THR A 67 5.20 -1.53 4.38
C THR A 67 3.92 -2.29 4.73
N ASP A 68 3.93 -3.13 5.78
CA ASP A 68 2.74 -3.86 6.23
C ASP A 68 1.61 -2.89 6.64
N THR A 69 1.98 -1.75 7.24
CA THR A 69 1.04 -0.66 7.61
C THR A 69 0.43 -0.02 6.38
N CYS A 70 1.24 0.31 5.37
CA CYS A 70 0.73 0.86 4.11
C CYS A 70 -0.18 -0.13 3.39
N LEU A 71 0.27 -1.38 3.24
CA LEU A 71 -0.43 -2.40 2.45
C LEU A 71 -1.75 -2.86 3.10
N GLN A 72 -1.94 -2.64 4.42
CA GLN A 72 -3.21 -2.90 5.10
C GLN A 72 -4.41 -2.30 4.36
N CYS A 73 -4.24 -1.11 3.77
CA CYS A 73 -5.25 -0.49 2.92
C CYS A 73 -4.85 -0.56 1.43
N HIS A 74 -3.60 -0.26 1.11
CA HIS A 74 -3.14 -0.12 -0.29
C HIS A 74 -3.16 -1.42 -1.10
N ALA A 75 -3.09 -2.59 -0.45
CA ALA A 75 -3.26 -3.85 -1.16
C ALA A 75 -4.60 -3.90 -1.90
N GLY A 76 -5.69 -3.47 -1.25
CA GLY A 76 -7.03 -3.39 -1.83
C GLY A 76 -7.22 -2.27 -2.85
N TYR A 77 -6.30 -1.29 -2.91
CA TYR A 77 -6.31 -0.20 -3.88
C TYR A 77 -5.43 -0.46 -5.11
N GLY A 78 -4.99 -1.71 -5.30
CA GLY A 78 -4.25 -2.13 -6.49
C GLY A 78 -2.74 -2.11 -6.33
N GLN A 79 -2.19 -1.84 -5.14
CA GLN A 79 -0.74 -1.95 -4.93
C GLN A 79 -0.32 -3.41 -4.64
N PHE A 80 -1.28 -4.29 -4.34
CA PHE A 80 -1.06 -5.73 -4.18
C PHE A 80 -2.32 -6.51 -4.57
N ALA A 81 -2.76 -6.38 -5.81
CA ALA A 81 -4.02 -6.94 -6.32
C ALA A 81 -3.79 -8.13 -7.26
N ASP A 82 -2.85 -9.01 -6.88
CA ASP A 82 -2.47 -10.22 -7.64
C ASP A 82 -2.10 -9.93 -9.12
N GLY A 83 -1.51 -8.76 -9.36
CA GLY A 83 -1.09 -8.31 -10.70
C GLY A 83 -2.17 -7.57 -11.48
N ALA A 84 -3.36 -7.37 -10.91
CA ALA A 84 -4.45 -6.60 -11.51
C ALA A 84 -4.41 -5.10 -11.16
N GLY A 85 -3.39 -4.64 -10.43
CA GLY A 85 -3.12 -3.24 -10.21
C GLY A 85 -2.50 -2.54 -11.42
N PHE A 86 -3.22 -1.60 -12.03
CA PHE A 86 -2.76 -0.86 -13.21
C PHE A 86 -2.39 0.60 -12.89
N GLY A 87 -2.07 0.89 -11.63
CA GLY A 87 -1.58 2.20 -11.23
C GLY A 87 -0.23 2.53 -11.90
N PRO A 88 0.18 3.81 -11.94
CA PRO A 88 1.44 4.21 -12.58
C PRO A 88 2.69 3.59 -11.93
N GLY A 89 2.61 3.19 -10.65
CA GLY A 89 3.68 2.48 -9.94
C GLY A 89 3.66 0.95 -10.14
N GLY A 90 2.62 0.41 -10.77
CA GLY A 90 2.41 -1.05 -10.89
C GLY A 90 1.82 -1.69 -9.63
N ASP A 91 1.89 -3.02 -9.60
CA ASP A 91 1.38 -3.90 -8.55
C ASP A 91 2.54 -4.71 -7.95
N PHE A 92 2.76 -4.60 -6.64
CA PHE A 92 3.86 -5.30 -5.97
C PHE A 92 3.68 -6.82 -5.94
N ALA A 93 2.50 -7.36 -6.25
CA ALA A 93 2.33 -8.81 -6.35
C ALA A 93 3.29 -9.44 -7.36
N TRP A 94 3.72 -8.72 -8.39
CA TRP A 94 4.67 -9.21 -9.39
C TRP A 94 6.03 -9.63 -8.81
N VAL A 95 6.47 -9.01 -7.70
CA VAL A 95 7.74 -9.39 -7.06
C VAL A 95 7.67 -10.74 -6.33
N THR A 96 6.46 -11.29 -6.19
CA THR A 96 6.22 -12.61 -5.58
C THR A 96 5.99 -13.72 -6.61
N LYS A 97 6.05 -13.39 -7.92
CA LYS A 97 5.77 -14.35 -9.00
C LYS A 97 7.06 -14.77 -9.69
N THR A 98 7.49 -16.00 -9.49
CA THR A 98 8.54 -16.63 -10.30
C THR A 98 7.91 -17.37 -11.49
N PHE A 99 8.46 -17.18 -12.68
CA PHE A 99 8.04 -17.89 -13.89
C PHE A 99 9.15 -18.80 -14.38
N THR A 100 8.85 -20.08 -14.58
CA THR A 100 9.79 -21.05 -15.16
C THR A 100 9.20 -21.63 -16.43
N TRP A 101 9.98 -21.66 -17.51
CA TRP A 101 9.56 -22.23 -18.79
C TRP A 101 10.70 -23.02 -19.42
N SER A 102 10.36 -23.89 -20.36
CA SER A 102 11.34 -24.60 -21.18
C SER A 102 11.11 -24.29 -22.66
N ALA A 103 12.14 -23.80 -23.33
CA ALA A 103 12.14 -23.48 -24.75
C ALA A 103 13.47 -23.88 -25.39
N HIS A 104 13.43 -24.43 -26.61
CA HIS A 104 14.63 -24.84 -27.37
C HIS A 104 15.60 -25.77 -26.60
N GLY A 105 15.07 -26.65 -25.74
CA GLY A 105 15.89 -27.57 -24.95
C GLY A 105 16.56 -26.93 -23.72
N HIS A 106 16.25 -25.67 -23.42
CA HIS A 106 16.73 -24.96 -22.24
C HIS A 106 15.57 -24.64 -21.30
N THR A 107 15.79 -24.83 -20.00
CA THR A 107 14.91 -24.31 -18.96
C THR A 107 15.41 -22.93 -18.54
N SER A 108 14.50 -21.97 -18.45
CA SER A 108 14.77 -20.60 -18.03
C SER A 108 13.80 -20.21 -16.92
N THR A 109 14.28 -19.37 -16.01
CA THR A 109 13.49 -18.86 -14.89
C THR A 109 13.62 -17.33 -14.85
N SER A 110 12.49 -16.66 -14.63
CA SER A 110 12.40 -15.25 -14.28
C SER A 110 11.98 -15.20 -12.81
N GLU A 111 12.93 -14.86 -11.94
CA GLU A 111 12.73 -14.86 -10.49
C GLU A 111 11.89 -13.66 -10.05
N GLY A 112 10.99 -13.88 -9.09
CA GLY A 112 10.08 -12.84 -8.60
C GLY A 112 10.81 -11.59 -8.10
N ASP A 113 11.93 -11.77 -7.39
CA ASP A 113 12.71 -10.65 -6.84
C ASP A 113 13.26 -9.70 -7.92
N SER A 114 13.34 -10.15 -9.18
CA SER A 114 13.78 -9.33 -10.31
C SER A 114 12.68 -8.47 -10.96
N HIS A 115 11.43 -8.61 -10.52
CA HIS A 115 10.27 -7.96 -11.17
C HIS A 115 9.93 -6.57 -10.61
N GLY A 116 10.70 -6.04 -9.66
CA GLY A 116 10.49 -4.71 -9.11
C GLY A 116 11.25 -4.46 -7.81
N HIS A 117 10.88 -3.39 -7.10
CA HIS A 117 11.44 -3.10 -5.78
C HIS A 117 10.80 -3.99 -4.72
N ASN A 118 11.63 -4.84 -4.10
CA ASN A 118 11.28 -5.73 -3.00
C ASN A 118 11.03 -4.95 -1.69
N VAL A 119 9.96 -4.15 -1.64
CA VAL A 119 9.54 -3.41 -0.45
C VAL A 119 9.11 -4.41 0.62
N ILE A 120 9.99 -4.68 1.58
CA ILE A 120 9.85 -5.84 2.46
C ILE A 120 8.54 -5.76 3.24
N SER A 121 7.74 -6.82 3.14
CA SER A 121 6.45 -6.99 3.78
C SER A 121 6.18 -8.48 4.03
N PRO A 122 6.52 -9.01 5.22
CA PRO A 122 6.25 -10.40 5.56
C PRO A 122 4.76 -10.75 5.53
N ALA A 123 3.88 -9.79 5.87
CA ALA A 123 2.43 -9.99 5.83
C ALA A 123 1.89 -10.24 4.41
N TYR A 124 2.60 -9.76 3.39
CA TYR A 124 2.25 -9.90 1.97
C TYR A 124 3.24 -10.79 1.19
N GLY A 125 4.15 -11.48 1.89
CA GLY A 125 5.12 -12.40 1.28
C GLY A 125 6.23 -11.72 0.46
N ILE A 126 6.42 -10.41 0.61
CA ILE A 126 7.51 -9.67 -0.04
C ILE A 126 8.76 -9.79 0.84
N ALA A 127 9.72 -10.60 0.41
CA ALA A 127 11.03 -10.73 1.05
C ALA A 127 11.98 -9.62 0.59
N GLN A 128 13.18 -9.56 1.18
CA GLN A 128 14.28 -8.78 0.62
C GLN A 128 14.66 -9.34 -0.75
N ASP A 129 15.13 -8.46 -1.65
CA ASP A 129 15.82 -8.85 -2.87
C ASP A 129 17.00 -9.79 -2.57
N ALA A 130 16.97 -11.00 -3.15
CA ALA A 130 17.99 -12.02 -2.93
C ALA A 130 19.20 -11.84 -3.87
N THR A 131 19.04 -11.09 -4.95
CA THR A 131 20.04 -10.86 -5.98
C THR A 131 20.79 -9.55 -5.72
N LEU A 132 20.07 -8.45 -5.55
CA LEU A 132 20.61 -7.10 -5.36
C LEU A 132 20.51 -6.69 -3.88
N THR A 133 21.49 -7.12 -3.09
CA THR A 133 21.54 -6.78 -1.64
C THR A 133 21.82 -5.31 -1.36
N THR A 134 22.29 -4.55 -2.35
CA THR A 134 22.55 -3.10 -2.29
C THR A 134 22.08 -2.46 -3.60
N ALA A 135 21.61 -1.21 -3.54
CA ALA A 135 21.14 -0.47 -4.70
C ALA A 135 22.23 -0.33 -5.77
N PRO A 136 21.97 -0.73 -7.03
CA PRO A 136 22.90 -0.47 -8.12
C PRO A 136 23.10 1.05 -8.31
N GLY A 137 24.36 1.50 -8.24
CA GLY A 137 24.70 2.93 -8.37
C GLY A 137 24.75 3.70 -7.05
N GLY A 138 24.55 3.04 -5.90
CA GLY A 138 24.70 3.64 -4.58
C GLY A 138 25.07 2.61 -3.50
N ASP A 139 24.82 2.95 -2.24
CA ASP A 139 25.14 2.14 -1.06
C ASP A 139 23.92 1.84 -0.18
N PHE A 140 22.70 2.22 -0.61
CA PHE A 140 21.48 1.89 0.11
C PHE A 140 21.26 0.37 0.15
N GLN A 141 21.13 -0.20 1.35
CA GLN A 141 20.99 -1.65 1.53
C GLN A 141 19.54 -2.10 1.33
N ALA A 142 19.33 -3.16 0.55
CA ALA A 142 17.99 -3.67 0.24
C ALA A 142 17.21 -4.12 1.49
N GLN A 143 17.91 -4.55 2.55
CA GLN A 143 17.27 -4.92 3.83
C GLN A 143 16.48 -3.77 4.48
N TYR A 144 16.80 -2.52 4.15
CA TYR A 144 16.11 -1.33 4.66
C TYR A 144 15.00 -0.81 3.73
N LEU A 145 14.80 -1.43 2.56
CA LEU A 145 13.79 -0.99 1.61
C LEU A 145 12.38 -1.24 2.17
N ARG A 146 11.61 -0.16 2.33
CA ARG A 146 10.21 -0.14 2.79
C ARG A 146 9.46 0.92 1.97
N CYS A 147 8.13 1.00 2.06
CA CYS A 147 7.41 2.11 1.43
C CYS A 147 7.98 3.48 1.86
N THR A 148 8.34 3.61 3.13
CA THR A 148 8.84 4.85 3.73
C THR A 148 10.31 5.16 3.45
N SER A 149 11.03 4.29 2.72
CA SER A 149 12.40 4.64 2.28
C SER A 149 12.41 5.62 1.10
N CYS A 150 11.27 5.75 0.40
CA CYS A 150 11.11 6.64 -0.74
C CYS A 150 9.97 7.64 -0.56
N HIS A 151 8.91 7.24 0.17
CA HIS A 151 7.79 8.11 0.49
C HIS A 151 7.92 8.67 1.91
N ASP A 152 7.66 9.96 2.09
CA ASP A 152 7.53 10.56 3.42
C ASP A 152 6.09 10.28 3.94
N PRO A 153 5.93 9.56 5.07
CA PRO A 153 4.60 9.31 5.63
C PRO A 153 4.05 10.49 6.47
N HIS A 154 4.82 11.56 6.67
CA HIS A 154 4.45 12.75 7.44
C HIS A 154 4.44 14.02 6.56
#